data_AF-A0A1G3TPX8-F1
#
_entry.id   AF-A0A1G3TPX8-F1
#
_cell.length_a   1.000
_cell.length_b   1.000
_cell.length_c   1.000
_cell.angle_alpha   90.00
_cell.angle_beta   90.00
_cell.angle_gamma   90.00
#
_symmetry.space_group_name_H-M   'P 1'
#
loop_
_entity.id
_entity.type
_entity.pdbx_description
1 polymer ?
#
loop_
_entity_poly.entity_id
_entity_poly.type
_entity_poly.pdbx_seq_one_letter_code
_entity_poly.pdbx_strand_id
1 'polypeptide(L)'
;MDVKAALSQYGIKSVYHFTDKANLPTIQKYGIQSLKNIFNLNIPVQHFGAEELSHMLDERRGLDKYVHLSFVQDHPMYHVAKARGNIIDPIWIELDISVLLEQKTLFCDKVANQTNSHLFDVKGVLKFIDFDSLVYSKDFNTKKEARKAEILVHDFIGTDKIKGIHYGK
;
A
#
# COMPACT_ATOMS: atom_id res chain seq x y z
N MET A 1 1.43 -21.21 10.90
CA MET A 1 2.66 -20.64 10.32
C MET A 1 2.58 -19.13 10.50
N ASP A 2 3.64 -18.50 11.02
CA ASP A 2 3.68 -17.03 11.19
C ASP A 2 3.70 -16.35 9.81
N VAL A 3 2.92 -15.28 9.63
CA VAL A 3 2.84 -14.53 8.37
C VAL A 3 4.19 -13.94 8.00
N LYS A 4 5.00 -13.50 8.98
CA LYS A 4 6.37 -13.04 8.70
C LYS A 4 7.24 -14.15 8.13
N ALA A 5 7.16 -15.35 8.71
CA ALA A 5 7.92 -16.50 8.24
C ALA A 5 7.50 -16.89 6.81
N ALA A 6 6.20 -16.84 6.52
CA ALA A 6 5.69 -17.12 5.19
C ALA A 6 6.14 -16.10 4.14
N LEU A 7 6.02 -14.80 4.44
CA LEU A 7 6.47 -13.74 3.55
C LEU A 7 7.98 -13.83 3.28
N SER A 8 8.76 -14.17 4.31
CA SER A 8 10.21 -14.42 4.19
C SER A 8 10.53 -15.58 3.24
N GLN A 9 9.73 -16.65 3.20
CA GLN A 9 9.92 -17.76 2.25
C GLN A 9 9.74 -17.30 0.79
N TYR A 10 8.87 -16.33 0.54
CA TYR A 10 8.70 -15.70 -0.78
C TYR A 10 9.67 -14.53 -1.01
N GLY A 11 10.67 -14.33 -0.13
CA GLY A 11 11.64 -13.24 -0.26
C GLY A 11 11.10 -11.85 0.08
N ILE A 12 9.86 -11.74 0.57
CA ILE A 12 9.24 -10.48 0.97
C ILE A 12 9.75 -10.13 2.38
N LYS A 13 10.71 -9.21 2.44
CA LYS A 13 11.33 -8.74 3.69
C LYS A 13 10.81 -7.37 4.15
N SER A 14 10.09 -6.68 3.27
CA SER A 14 9.55 -5.35 3.49
C SER A 14 8.30 -5.15 2.64
N VAL A 15 7.49 -4.18 3.06
CA VAL A 15 6.31 -3.71 2.34
C VAL A 15 6.52 -2.25 1.98
N TYR A 16 5.72 -1.73 1.05
CA TYR A 16 6.04 -0.46 0.41
C TYR A 16 4.82 0.45 0.30
N HIS A 17 5.04 1.74 0.48
CA HIS A 17 4.08 2.78 0.15
C HIS A 17 4.66 3.63 -0.98
N PHE A 18 3.93 3.79 -2.08
CA PHE A 18 4.35 4.75 -3.11
C PHE A 18 3.67 6.09 -2.91
N THR A 19 4.41 7.16 -3.16
CA THR A 19 3.94 8.54 -3.02
C THR A 19 4.80 9.47 -3.87
N ASP A 20 4.48 10.76 -3.84
CA ASP A 20 5.33 11.79 -4.43
C ASP A 20 6.37 12.31 -3.43
N LYS A 21 7.57 12.62 -3.93
CA LYS A 21 8.66 13.21 -3.14
C LYS A 21 8.25 14.49 -2.40
N ALA A 22 7.36 15.31 -2.97
CA ALA A 22 6.85 16.52 -2.35
C ALA A 22 6.09 16.27 -1.04
N ASN A 23 5.63 15.03 -0.80
CA ASN A 23 4.97 14.63 0.44
C ASN A 23 5.96 14.20 1.55
N LEU A 24 7.25 14.09 1.27
CA LEU A 24 8.23 13.67 2.28
C LEU A 24 8.24 14.57 3.54
N PRO A 25 8.15 15.91 3.46
CA PRO A 25 8.13 16.74 4.65
C PRO A 25 6.94 16.44 5.58
N THR A 26 5.74 16.20 5.03
CA THR A 26 4.58 15.84 5.85
C THR A 26 4.71 14.43 6.41
N ILE A 27 5.26 13.48 5.65
CA ILE A 27 5.50 12.11 6.12
C ILE A 27 6.56 12.08 7.23
N GLN A 28 7.61 12.90 7.13
CA GLN A 28 8.62 13.02 8.19
C GLN A 28 8.04 13.61 9.48
N LYS A 29 7.07 14.53 9.35
CA LYS A 29 6.46 15.20 10.50
C LYS A 29 5.34 14.40 11.16
N TYR A 30 4.53 13.71 10.37
CA TYR A 30 3.28 13.07 10.83
C TYR A 30 3.28 11.54 10.67
N GLY A 31 4.30 10.94 10.04
CA GLY A 31 4.23 9.57 9.56
C GLY A 31 3.36 9.45 8.30
N ILE A 32 3.14 8.22 7.84
CA ILE A 32 2.21 7.95 6.74
C ILE A 32 0.81 7.89 7.32
N GLN A 33 -0.06 8.79 6.89
CA GLN A 33 -1.40 8.97 7.46
C GLN A 33 -2.47 8.41 6.52
N SER A 34 -3.52 7.82 7.09
CA SER A 34 -4.73 7.48 6.33
C SER A 34 -5.37 8.72 5.73
N LEU A 35 -6.15 8.54 4.66
CA LEU A 35 -6.83 9.63 3.97
C LEU A 35 -7.71 10.45 4.94
N LYS A 36 -8.44 9.75 5.81
CA LYS A 36 -9.27 10.37 6.84
C LYS A 36 -8.46 11.25 7.79
N ASN A 37 -7.30 10.79 8.24
CA ASN A 37 -6.43 11.58 9.12
C ASN A 37 -5.85 12.79 8.40
N ILE A 38 -5.46 12.66 7.13
CA ILE A 38 -4.97 13.78 6.32
C ILE A 38 -5.99 14.92 6.31
N PHE A 39 -7.28 14.61 6.06
CA PHE A 39 -8.33 15.62 6.07
C PHE A 39 -8.65 16.14 7.48
N ASN A 40 -8.81 15.27 8.47
CA ASN A 40 -9.15 15.69 9.84
C ASN A 40 -8.08 16.58 10.48
N LEU A 41 -6.81 16.31 10.20
CA LEU A 41 -5.67 17.04 10.76
C LEU A 41 -5.21 18.20 9.86
N ASN A 42 -5.88 18.42 8.72
CA ASN A 42 -5.50 19.41 7.71
C ASN A 42 -4.02 19.30 7.29
N ILE A 43 -3.54 18.07 7.04
CA ILE A 43 -2.15 17.84 6.64
C ILE A 43 -1.97 18.31 5.19
N PRO A 44 -1.00 19.19 4.90
CA PRO A 44 -0.82 19.79 3.57
C PRO A 44 -0.09 18.83 2.60
N VAL A 45 -0.73 17.72 2.26
CA VAL A 45 -0.25 16.78 1.24
C VAL A 45 -0.27 17.46 -0.13
N GLN A 46 0.84 17.40 -0.84
CA GLN A 46 1.00 18.10 -2.12
C GLN A 46 0.39 17.32 -3.28
N HIS A 47 0.60 16.00 -3.29
CA HIS A 47 0.20 15.13 -4.40
C HIS A 47 -0.39 13.81 -3.88
N PHE A 48 -1.62 13.49 -4.30
CA PHE A 48 -2.24 12.21 -3.96
C PHE A 48 -2.00 11.19 -5.06
N GLY A 49 -1.63 9.96 -4.71
CA GLY A 49 -1.45 8.87 -5.67
C GLY A 49 -2.75 8.41 -6.33
N ALA A 50 -3.88 8.61 -5.66
CA ALA A 50 -5.20 8.25 -6.15
C ALA A 50 -5.99 9.49 -6.61
N GLU A 51 -7.03 9.26 -7.41
CA GLU A 51 -7.94 10.31 -7.88
C GLU A 51 -9.15 10.47 -6.94
N GLU A 52 -9.90 11.56 -7.10
CA GLU A 52 -11.07 11.87 -6.27
C GLU A 52 -12.11 10.73 -6.26
N LEU A 53 -12.36 10.09 -7.41
CA LEU A 53 -13.26 8.94 -7.47
C LEU A 53 -12.78 7.78 -6.59
N SER A 54 -11.47 7.51 -6.58
CA SER A 54 -10.88 6.47 -5.72
C SER A 54 -11.09 6.82 -4.25
N HIS A 55 -10.81 8.07 -3.86
CA HIS A 55 -11.04 8.54 -2.50
C HIS A 55 -12.50 8.40 -2.06
N MET A 56 -13.47 8.74 -2.92
CA MET A 56 -14.89 8.55 -2.63
C MET A 56 -15.27 7.07 -2.48
N LEU A 57 -14.67 6.18 -3.28
CA LEU A 57 -14.89 4.73 -3.17
C LEU A 57 -14.30 4.18 -1.87
N ASP A 58 -13.13 4.66 -1.47
CA ASP A 58 -12.50 4.32 -0.20
C ASP A 58 -13.39 4.76 0.97
N GLU A 59 -13.87 6.00 0.97
CA GLU A 59 -14.77 6.52 2.02
C GLU A 59 -16.08 5.72 2.11
N ARG A 60 -16.74 5.45 0.98
CA ARG A 60 -17.97 4.63 0.94
C ARG A 60 -17.79 3.25 1.54
N ARG A 61 -16.57 2.70 1.45
CA ARG A 61 -16.22 1.40 1.98
C ARG A 61 -15.56 1.46 3.36
N GLY A 62 -15.36 2.66 3.90
CA GLY A 62 -14.64 2.88 5.16
C GLY A 62 -13.15 2.57 5.11
N LEU A 63 -12.56 2.50 3.91
CA LEU A 63 -11.15 2.25 3.65
C LEU A 63 -10.29 3.51 3.76
N ASP A 64 -10.92 4.69 3.73
CA ASP A 64 -10.31 5.99 3.99
C ASP A 64 -9.59 6.07 5.35
N LYS A 65 -9.94 5.19 6.28
CA LYS A 65 -9.34 5.04 7.62
C LYS A 65 -8.04 4.24 7.62
N TYR A 66 -7.62 3.72 6.47
CA TYR A 66 -6.44 2.87 6.35
C TYR A 66 -5.38 3.52 5.46
N VAL A 67 -4.13 3.22 5.77
CA VAL A 67 -2.98 3.45 4.91
C VAL A 67 -2.84 2.25 3.98
N HIS A 68 -2.89 2.50 2.67
CA HIS A 68 -2.73 1.46 1.65
C HIS A 68 -1.24 1.25 1.36
N LEU A 69 -0.80 -0.01 1.46
CA LEU A 69 0.55 -0.47 1.16
C LEU A 69 0.54 -1.57 0.11
N SER A 70 1.67 -1.76 -0.55
CA SER A 70 1.94 -2.84 -1.48
C SER A 70 2.95 -3.82 -0.91
N PHE A 71 2.81 -5.10 -1.28
CA PHE A 71 3.81 -6.13 -0.97
C PHE A 71 5.09 -5.99 -1.79
N VAL A 72 5.06 -5.31 -2.94
CA VAL A 72 6.20 -5.19 -3.87
C VAL A 72 6.38 -3.77 -4.37
N GLN A 73 7.63 -3.40 -4.64
CA GLN A 73 7.94 -2.29 -5.54
C GLN A 73 7.51 -2.73 -6.95
N ASP A 74 6.95 -1.84 -7.77
CA ASP A 74 6.32 -2.14 -9.07
C ASP A 74 4.82 -2.56 -9.02
N HIS A 75 4.08 -2.00 -8.07
CA HIS A 75 2.62 -2.11 -8.02
C HIS A 75 1.94 -1.51 -9.28
N PRO A 76 0.93 -2.14 -9.89
CA PRO A 76 0.29 -1.60 -11.10
C PRO A 76 -0.30 -0.19 -10.92
N MET A 77 -0.83 0.15 -9.74
CA MET A 77 -1.39 1.49 -9.48
C MET A 77 -0.33 2.59 -9.41
N TYR A 78 0.92 2.25 -9.14
CA TYR A 78 2.03 3.21 -9.24
C TYR A 78 2.19 3.72 -10.68
N HIS A 79 2.17 2.82 -11.66
CA HIS A 79 2.28 3.18 -13.08
C HIS A 79 1.10 4.00 -13.55
N VAL A 80 -0.11 3.67 -13.07
CA VAL A 80 -1.32 4.44 -13.37
C VAL A 80 -1.21 5.86 -12.80
N ALA A 81 -0.79 6.01 -11.54
CA ALA A 81 -0.62 7.31 -10.90
C ALA A 81 0.45 8.16 -11.62
N LYS A 82 1.59 7.55 -12.00
CA LYS A 82 2.65 8.21 -12.78
C LYS A 82 2.15 8.64 -14.16
N ALA A 83 1.47 7.76 -14.88
CA ALA A 83 0.96 8.05 -16.23
C ALA A 83 -0.12 9.15 -16.24
N ARG A 84 -0.90 9.29 -15.16
CA ARG A 84 -1.90 10.35 -15.00
C ARG A 84 -1.30 11.70 -14.58
N GLY A 85 -0.04 11.74 -14.16
CA GLY A 85 0.58 12.94 -13.61
C GLY A 85 0.15 13.28 -12.19
N ASN A 86 -0.48 12.33 -11.49
CA ASN A 86 -0.89 12.50 -10.09
C ASN A 86 0.32 12.52 -9.14
N ILE A 87 1.38 11.81 -9.50
CA ILE A 87 2.69 11.83 -8.85
C ILE A 87 3.73 12.23 -9.91
N ILE A 88 4.48 13.29 -9.63
CA ILE A 88 5.44 13.93 -10.53
C ILE A 88 6.83 13.33 -10.31
N ASP A 89 7.28 13.30 -9.05
CA ASP A 89 8.55 12.74 -8.61
C ASP A 89 8.29 11.51 -7.72
N PRO A 90 7.95 10.36 -8.34
CA PRO A 90 7.46 9.22 -7.60
C PRO A 90 8.55 8.50 -6.81
N ILE A 91 8.27 8.20 -5.55
CA ILE A 91 9.15 7.48 -4.63
C ILE A 91 8.43 6.30 -4.00
N TRP A 92 9.22 5.35 -3.52
CA TRP A 92 8.78 4.21 -2.73
C TRP A 92 9.36 4.32 -1.33
N ILE A 93 8.50 4.30 -0.32
CA ILE A 93 8.88 4.22 1.08
C ILE A 93 8.88 2.75 1.47
N GLU A 94 10.06 2.23 1.81
CA GLU A 94 10.21 0.88 2.35
C GLU A 94 9.89 0.88 3.84
N LEU A 95 8.99 -0.01 4.22
CA LEU A 95 8.52 -0.17 5.59
C LEU A 95 8.96 -1.53 6.14
N ASP A 96 9.15 -1.55 7.46
CA ASP A 96 9.37 -2.78 8.20
C ASP A 96 8.14 -3.68 8.15
N ILE A 97 8.34 -4.98 7.95
CA ILE A 97 7.25 -5.96 7.83
C ILE A 97 6.44 -6.10 9.13
N SER A 98 6.93 -5.59 10.26
CA SER A 98 6.17 -5.50 11.50
C SER A 98 4.88 -4.70 11.39
N VAL A 99 4.75 -3.78 10.41
CA VAL A 99 3.49 -3.04 10.18
C VAL A 99 2.31 -3.97 9.87
N LEU A 100 2.58 -5.17 9.36
CA LEU A 100 1.54 -6.18 9.08
C LEU A 100 0.91 -6.77 10.34
N LEU A 101 1.59 -6.64 11.48
CA LEU A 101 1.15 -7.15 12.76
C LEU A 101 0.43 -6.09 13.60
N GLU A 102 0.32 -4.85 13.10
CA GLU A 102 -0.44 -3.80 13.76
C GLU A 102 -1.91 -4.20 13.88
N GLN A 103 -2.53 -3.79 14.99
CA GLN A 103 -3.92 -4.15 15.25
C GLN A 103 -4.82 -3.63 14.14
N LYS A 104 -5.82 -4.44 13.76
CA LYS A 104 -6.80 -4.14 12.71
C LYS A 104 -6.21 -3.99 11.30
N THR A 105 -4.99 -4.46 11.05
CA THR A 105 -4.48 -4.56 9.68
C THR A 105 -5.34 -5.53 8.87
N LEU A 106 -5.81 -5.06 7.71
CA LEU A 106 -6.54 -5.86 6.74
C LEU A 106 -5.69 -6.09 5.50
N PHE A 107 -6.08 -7.10 4.74
CA PHE A 107 -5.42 -7.49 3.51
C PHE A 107 -6.45 -7.65 2.42
N CYS A 108 -6.02 -7.42 1.18
CA CYS A 108 -6.86 -7.61 0.01
C CYS A 108 -6.08 -8.33 -1.10
N ASP A 109 -6.77 -9.22 -1.81
CA ASP A 109 -6.24 -9.99 -2.95
C ASP A 109 -6.09 -9.15 -4.23
N LYS A 110 -6.69 -7.96 -4.26
CA LYS A 110 -6.67 -6.98 -5.36
C LYS A 110 -6.75 -5.57 -4.78
N VAL A 111 -6.99 -4.57 -5.63
CA VAL A 111 -7.25 -3.19 -5.18
C VAL A 111 -8.43 -3.17 -4.21
N ALA A 112 -8.20 -2.63 -3.01
CA ALA A 112 -9.15 -2.78 -1.91
C ALA A 112 -10.50 -2.10 -2.20
N ASN A 113 -10.52 -1.01 -2.96
CA ASN A 113 -11.77 -0.28 -3.27
C ASN A 113 -12.55 -0.82 -4.47
N GLN A 114 -12.00 -1.76 -5.24
CA GLN A 114 -12.66 -2.33 -6.42
C GLN A 114 -13.85 -3.24 -6.02
N THR A 115 -14.89 -3.28 -6.86
CA THR A 115 -16.03 -4.19 -6.68
C THR A 115 -15.57 -5.65 -6.56
N ASN A 116 -16.16 -6.41 -5.63
CA ASN A 116 -15.81 -7.80 -5.32
C ASN A 116 -14.36 -8.00 -4.84
N SER A 117 -13.74 -6.97 -4.26
CA SER A 117 -12.49 -7.14 -3.51
C SER A 117 -12.76 -7.86 -2.20
N HIS A 118 -11.88 -8.80 -1.86
CA HIS A 118 -12.04 -9.63 -0.67
C HIS A 118 -11.12 -9.11 0.43
N LEU A 119 -11.72 -8.56 1.49
CA LEU A 119 -11.00 -8.09 2.67
C LEU A 119 -10.93 -9.20 3.71
N PHE A 120 -9.74 -9.45 4.23
CA PHE A 120 -9.50 -10.48 5.24
C PHE A 120 -8.41 -10.05 6.23
N ASP A 121 -8.35 -10.75 7.36
CA ASP A 121 -7.34 -10.53 8.37
C ASP A 121 -6.02 -11.26 8.04
N VAL A 122 -5.02 -11.10 8.92
CA VAL A 122 -3.72 -11.75 8.80
C VAL A 122 -3.78 -13.28 8.64
N LYS A 123 -4.84 -13.94 9.13
CA LYS A 123 -4.99 -15.40 9.01
C LYS A 123 -5.37 -15.82 7.60
N GLY A 124 -6.04 -14.94 6.84
CA GLY A 124 -6.42 -15.17 5.46
C GLY A 124 -5.30 -14.98 4.45
N VAL A 125 -4.20 -14.31 4.82
CA VAL A 125 -3.10 -13.93 3.93
C VAL A 125 -2.55 -15.12 3.14
N LEU A 126 -2.23 -16.22 3.82
CA LEU A 126 -1.66 -17.41 3.18
C LEU A 126 -2.64 -18.19 2.31
N LYS A 127 -3.93 -17.91 2.46
CA LYS A 127 -5.00 -18.59 1.71
C LYS A 127 -5.43 -17.83 0.47
N PHE A 128 -5.42 -16.50 0.55
CA PHE A 128 -6.03 -15.64 -0.47
C PHE A 128 -5.03 -14.83 -1.28
N ILE A 129 -3.81 -14.62 -0.77
CA ILE A 129 -2.76 -13.95 -1.54
C ILE A 129 -2.00 -14.98 -2.37
N ASP A 130 -2.01 -14.79 -3.69
CA ASP A 130 -1.19 -15.56 -4.62
C ASP A 130 0.23 -14.99 -4.67
N PHE A 131 1.06 -15.44 -3.71
CA PHE A 131 2.45 -14.98 -3.56
C PHE A 131 3.33 -15.33 -4.76
N ASP A 132 3.09 -16.46 -5.42
CA ASP A 132 3.84 -16.86 -6.61
C ASP A 132 3.62 -15.85 -7.74
N SER A 133 2.35 -15.48 -8.00
CA SER A 133 2.00 -14.46 -8.98
C SER A 133 2.47 -13.05 -8.60
N LEU A 134 2.57 -12.78 -7.31
CA LEU A 134 2.95 -11.48 -6.77
C LEU A 134 4.47 -11.25 -6.87
N VAL A 135 5.28 -12.28 -6.63
CA VAL A 135 6.75 -12.21 -6.59
C VAL A 135 7.42 -12.70 -7.87
N TYR A 136 6.97 -13.83 -8.43
CA TYR A 136 7.63 -14.49 -9.56
C TYR A 136 6.92 -14.18 -10.88
N SER A 137 7.62 -13.48 -11.76
CA SER A 137 7.02 -12.95 -12.97
C SER A 137 7.74 -13.40 -14.24
N LYS A 138 7.35 -14.56 -14.76
CA LYS A 138 7.55 -14.90 -16.18
C LYS A 138 6.36 -14.46 -17.05
N ASP A 139 5.18 -14.27 -16.46
CA ASP A 139 3.93 -13.92 -17.15
C ASP A 139 3.33 -12.59 -16.64
N PHE A 140 4.11 -11.51 -16.69
CA PHE A 140 3.72 -10.15 -16.25
C PHE A 140 2.34 -9.69 -16.74
N ASN A 141 1.89 -10.16 -17.91
CA ASN A 141 0.64 -9.74 -18.52
C ASN A 141 -0.59 -10.52 -18.06
N THR A 142 -0.45 -11.77 -17.61
CA THR A 142 -1.60 -12.62 -17.30
C THR A 142 -2.05 -12.54 -15.84
N LYS A 143 -1.15 -12.09 -14.93
CA LYS A 143 -1.38 -12.08 -13.48
C LYS A 143 -1.31 -10.69 -12.84
N LYS A 144 -1.70 -9.65 -13.60
CA LYS A 144 -1.67 -8.25 -13.13
C LYS A 144 -2.53 -7.99 -11.89
N GLU A 145 -3.66 -8.67 -11.73
CA GLU A 145 -4.57 -8.44 -10.60
C GLU A 145 -3.99 -8.89 -9.26
N ALA A 146 -3.28 -10.03 -9.20
CA ALA A 146 -2.65 -10.50 -7.97
C ALA A 146 -1.56 -9.54 -7.47
N ARG A 147 -0.89 -8.83 -8.39
CA ARG A 147 0.10 -7.79 -8.04
C ARG A 147 -0.54 -6.51 -7.48
N LYS A 148 -1.86 -6.36 -7.62
CA LYS A 148 -2.63 -5.28 -7.02
C LYS A 148 -3.07 -5.58 -5.59
N ALA A 149 -2.64 -6.70 -5.02
CA ALA A 149 -2.92 -7.01 -3.62
C ALA A 149 -2.40 -5.90 -2.70
N GLU A 150 -3.25 -5.51 -1.75
CA GLU A 150 -2.99 -4.40 -0.84
C GLU A 150 -2.96 -4.87 0.61
N ILE A 151 -2.20 -4.13 1.42
CA ILE A 151 -2.24 -4.19 2.88
C ILE A 151 -2.83 -2.87 3.35
N LEU A 152 -3.75 -2.94 4.30
CA LEU A 152 -4.50 -1.81 4.83
C LEU A 152 -4.17 -1.68 6.32
N VAL A 153 -3.28 -0.76 6.67
CA VAL A 153 -2.90 -0.50 8.06
C VAL A 153 -3.78 0.60 8.63
N HIS A 154 -4.42 0.37 9.77
CA HIS A 154 -5.39 1.31 10.33
C HIS A 154 -4.73 2.60 10.85
N ASP A 155 -5.41 3.73 10.67
CA ASP A 155 -5.03 5.10 11.07
C ASP A 155 -3.74 5.65 10.46
N PHE A 156 -2.57 5.18 10.89
CA PHE A 156 -1.28 5.74 10.50
C PHE A 156 -0.11 4.77 10.72
N ILE A 157 1.03 5.09 10.11
CA ILE A 157 2.30 4.39 10.27
C ILE A 157 3.37 5.39 10.71
N GLY A 158 3.97 5.13 11.87
CA GLY A 158 5.04 5.94 12.43
C GLY A 158 6.32 5.91 11.60
N THR A 159 7.12 6.97 11.70
CA THR A 159 8.40 7.08 10.98
C THR A 159 9.43 6.06 11.46
N ASP A 160 9.28 5.50 12.66
CA ASP A 160 10.09 4.40 13.21
C ASP A 160 10.01 3.11 12.37
N LYS A 161 8.95 2.96 11.57
CA LYS A 161 8.76 1.82 10.67
C LYS A 161 9.42 2.02 9.30
N ILE A 162 9.91 3.20 8.98
CA ILE A 162 10.52 3.51 7.69
C ILE A 162 11.96 2.99 7.68
N LYS A 163 12.25 2.06 6.77
CA LYS A 163 13.58 1.47 6.58
C LYS A 163 14.40 2.20 5.52
N GLY A 164 13.74 2.79 4.53
CA GLY A 164 14.42 3.47 3.44
C GLY A 164 13.47 4.12 2.45
N ILE A 165 14.03 4.93 1.56
CA ILE A 165 13.32 5.58 0.46
C ILE A 165 14.03 5.18 -0.84
N HIS A 166 13.27 4.67 -1.79
CA HIS A 166 13.75 4.28 -3.11
C HIS A 166 13.15 5.20 -4.16
N TYR A 167 13.98 5.70 -5.05
CA TYR A 167 13.53 6.60 -6.11
C TYR A 167 13.01 5.75 -7.28
N GLY A 168 11.79 6.05 -7.72
CA GLY A 168 11.23 5.43 -8.91
C GLY A 168 12.07 5.78 -10.14
N LYS A 169 12.41 4.77 -10.94
CA LYS A 169 13.03 5.00 -12.26
C LYS A 169 11.95 5.31 -13.31
#